data_AF-A0A077MET5-F1
#
_entry.id   AF-A0A077MET5-F1
#
_cell.length_a   1.000
_cell.length_b   1.000
_cell.length_c   1.000
_cell.angle_alpha   90.00
_cell.angle_beta   90.00
_cell.angle_gamma   90.00
#
_symmetry.space_group_name_H-M   'P 1'
#
loop_
_entity.id
_entity.type
_entity.pdbx_description
1 polymer ?
#
loop_
_entity_poly.entity_id
_entity_poly.type
_entity_poly.pdbx_seq_one_letter_code
_entity_poly.pdbx_strand_id
1 'polypeptide(L)'
;MVEAWLDDLEADIAAQIAAEGSSPIVLMRGRRLSQGVGPAEAIQSVGAAEAAVTPVGVDGPAGVARRLILLLHYGIDWSGGWVAGYRKTYWDQVLPDRLIVATYRADTLRRWWSEVAAELESQPRNSAEREEVEALLRAEAAPVMETIRTETEALLLRTRITTDAVRAARA
;
A
#
# COMPACT_ATOMS: atom_id res chain seq x y z
N MET A 1 -5.86 23.05 -12.20
CA MET A 1 -4.70 22.18 -12.56
C MET A 1 -4.38 21.19 -11.45
N VAL A 2 -4.57 21.53 -10.16
CA VAL A 2 -4.54 20.53 -9.07
C VAL A 2 -5.88 19.77 -8.97
N GLU A 3 -7.01 20.43 -9.21
CA GLU A 3 -8.36 19.84 -9.05
C GLU A 3 -8.59 18.59 -9.93
N ALA A 4 -8.29 18.65 -11.23
CA ALA A 4 -8.45 17.50 -12.13
C ALA A 4 -7.68 16.24 -11.70
N TRP A 5 -6.59 16.38 -10.94
CA TRP A 5 -5.83 15.25 -10.39
C TRP A 5 -6.46 14.66 -9.13
N LEU A 6 -7.31 15.42 -8.43
CA LEU A 6 -8.17 14.93 -7.36
C LEU A 6 -9.44 14.29 -7.94
N ASP A 7 -10.05 14.88 -8.96
CA ASP A 7 -11.23 14.34 -9.64
C ASP A 7 -10.96 12.91 -10.20
N ASP A 8 -9.83 12.72 -10.89
CA ASP A 8 -9.39 11.40 -11.40
C ASP A 8 -9.10 10.41 -10.24
N LEU A 9 -8.51 10.88 -9.14
CA LEU A 9 -8.17 10.04 -7.97
C LEU A 9 -9.41 9.59 -7.19
N GLU A 10 -10.43 10.45 -7.07
CA GLU A 10 -11.71 10.10 -6.44
C GLU A 10 -12.49 9.10 -7.32
N ALA A 11 -12.42 9.23 -8.65
CA ALA A 11 -13.02 8.27 -9.59
C ALA A 11 -12.38 6.87 -9.47
N ASP A 12 -11.05 6.77 -9.44
CA ASP A 12 -10.34 5.50 -9.26
C ASP A 12 -10.65 4.83 -7.91
N ILE A 13 -10.71 5.61 -6.81
CA ILE A 13 -11.05 5.09 -5.48
C ILE A 13 -12.51 4.59 -5.44
N ALA A 14 -13.44 5.30 -6.07
CA ALA A 14 -14.83 4.87 -6.18
C ALA A 14 -14.97 3.57 -7.00
N ALA A 15 -14.23 3.43 -8.11
CA ALA A 15 -14.20 2.23 -8.94
C ALA A 15 -13.65 1.01 -8.16
N GLN A 16 -12.58 1.19 -7.38
CA GLN A 16 -12.01 0.14 -6.54
C GLN A 16 -13.02 -0.36 -5.49
N ILE A 17 -13.74 0.54 -4.82
CA ILE A 17 -14.77 0.17 -3.82
C ILE A 17 -15.94 -0.58 -4.47
N ALA A 18 -16.35 -0.19 -5.69
CA ALA A 18 -17.39 -0.90 -6.44
C ALA A 18 -16.96 -2.32 -6.86
N ALA A 19 -15.68 -2.52 -7.20
CA ALA A 19 -15.14 -3.83 -7.58
C ALA A 19 -15.07 -4.79 -6.39
N GLU A 20 -14.64 -4.33 -5.20
CA GLU A 20 -14.56 -5.15 -3.98
C GLU A 20 -15.94 -5.64 -3.49
N GLY A 21 -17.03 -5.00 -3.90
CA GLY A 21 -18.41 -5.42 -3.62
C GLY A 21 -18.93 -6.60 -4.44
N SER A 22 -18.23 -7.06 -5.48
CA SER A 22 -18.78 -8.04 -6.44
C SER A 22 -17.75 -9.07 -6.94
N SER A 23 -17.68 -10.22 -6.26
CA SER A 23 -16.91 -11.38 -6.72
C SER A 23 -17.61 -12.15 -7.85
N PRO A 24 -16.89 -12.41 -8.95
CA PRO A 24 -16.99 -13.72 -9.61
C PRO A 24 -15.62 -14.36 -9.87
N ILE A 25 -15.40 -15.55 -9.30
CA ILE A 25 -14.35 -16.48 -9.74
C ILE A 25 -14.89 -17.26 -10.95
N VAL A 26 -14.00 -17.82 -11.79
CA VAL A 26 -14.28 -18.76 -12.92
C VAL A 26 -14.79 -18.06 -14.19
N LEU A 27 -13.99 -17.91 -15.26
CA LEU A 27 -13.59 -19.02 -16.14
C LEU A 27 -12.41 -18.64 -17.08
N MET A 28 -11.46 -19.55 -17.28
CA MET A 28 -10.29 -19.35 -18.17
C MET A 28 -10.38 -20.29 -19.39
N ARG A 29 -10.61 -19.79 -20.61
CA ARG A 29 -10.44 -20.57 -21.87
C ARG A 29 -10.53 -19.72 -23.16
N GLY A 30 -9.66 -20.02 -24.13
CA GLY A 30 -10.02 -19.99 -25.56
C GLY A 30 -9.68 -18.76 -26.43
N ARG A 31 -8.39 -18.45 -26.62
CA ARG A 31 -7.96 -17.54 -27.72
C ARG A 31 -8.07 -18.22 -29.09
N ARG A 32 -8.81 -17.65 -30.06
CA ARG A 32 -8.41 -17.69 -31.50
C ARG A 32 -8.95 -16.52 -32.35
N LEU A 33 -7.99 -15.75 -32.83
CA LEU A 33 -7.97 -14.71 -33.86
C LEU A 33 -8.97 -14.83 -35.03
N SER A 34 -9.67 -13.73 -35.34
CA SER A 34 -9.93 -13.24 -36.71
C SER A 34 -10.54 -11.82 -36.66
N GLN A 35 -10.31 -10.89 -37.60
CA GLN A 35 -9.27 -10.81 -38.65
C GLN A 35 -8.11 -9.88 -38.17
N GLY A 36 -7.75 -8.71 -38.71
CA GLY A 36 -8.14 -7.96 -39.93
C GLY A 36 -7.53 -6.53 -39.91
N VAL A 37 -7.08 -5.97 -41.05
CA VAL A 37 -6.47 -4.62 -41.13
C VAL A 37 -6.84 -3.91 -42.45
N GLY A 38 -7.26 -2.65 -42.37
CA GLY A 38 -7.54 -1.76 -43.51
C GLY A 38 -6.91 -0.36 -43.31
N PRO A 39 -6.45 0.34 -44.38
CA PRO A 39 -5.50 1.45 -44.24
C PRO A 39 -6.15 2.85 -44.39
N ALA A 40 -6.98 3.30 -43.44
CA ALA A 40 -7.68 4.59 -43.59
C ALA A 40 -8.03 5.38 -42.32
N GLU A 41 -7.36 5.18 -41.16
CA GLU A 41 -7.59 6.08 -40.01
C GLU A 41 -6.33 6.32 -39.16
N ALA A 42 -5.50 7.26 -39.60
CA ALA A 42 -4.31 7.73 -38.91
C ALA A 42 -4.64 8.87 -37.92
N ILE A 43 -5.63 8.65 -37.04
CA ILE A 43 -5.78 9.41 -35.80
C ILE A 43 -5.29 8.50 -34.68
N GLN A 44 -4.42 9.01 -33.82
CA GLN A 44 -3.70 8.23 -32.82
C GLN A 44 -4.65 7.67 -31.77
N SER A 45 -5.13 6.44 -31.97
CA SER A 45 -5.91 5.74 -30.96
C SER A 45 -5.02 5.46 -29.75
N VAL A 46 -5.53 5.75 -28.55
CA VAL A 46 -4.83 5.47 -27.28
C VAL A 46 -4.98 3.98 -26.92
N GLY A 47 -4.76 3.11 -27.90
CA GLY A 47 -4.78 1.64 -27.80
C GLY A 47 -3.57 1.06 -27.07
N ALA A 48 -3.11 1.76 -26.03
CA ALA A 48 -1.98 1.43 -25.17
C ALA A 48 -2.26 1.72 -23.68
N ALA A 49 -3.47 2.19 -23.34
CA ALA A 49 -3.89 2.37 -21.94
C ALA A 49 -4.44 1.07 -21.29
N GLU A 50 -4.91 0.11 -22.10
CA GLU A 50 -5.46 -1.18 -21.62
C GLU A 50 -4.36 -2.24 -21.41
N ALA A 51 -3.24 -1.87 -20.77
CA ALA A 51 -2.10 -2.77 -20.59
C ALA A 51 -1.22 -2.56 -19.34
N ALA A 52 -1.57 -1.69 -18.39
CA ALA A 52 -0.79 -1.53 -17.15
C ALA A 52 -1.53 -0.89 -15.95
N VAL A 53 -2.63 -1.50 -15.47
CA VAL A 53 -2.87 -1.49 -14.00
C VAL A 53 -1.99 -2.59 -13.42
N THR A 54 -0.70 -2.29 -13.27
CA THR A 54 0.20 -3.07 -12.41
C THR A 54 -0.37 -3.03 -10.98
N PRO A 55 -0.50 -4.16 -10.27
CA PRO A 55 -0.91 -4.13 -8.86
C PRO A 55 0.04 -3.21 -8.10
N VAL A 56 -0.52 -2.18 -7.46
CA VAL A 56 0.14 -0.89 -7.15
C VAL A 56 1.61 -1.06 -6.80
N GLY A 57 2.47 -0.53 -7.68
CA GLY A 57 3.91 -0.77 -7.65
C GLY A 57 4.51 -0.54 -6.26
N VAL A 58 5.12 -1.59 -5.71
CA VAL A 58 6.15 -1.41 -4.68
C VAL A 58 7.40 -0.88 -5.37
N ASP A 59 7.39 0.42 -5.66
CA ASP A 59 8.44 1.16 -6.36
C ASP A 59 9.75 1.13 -5.56
N GLY A 60 10.49 0.04 -5.73
CA GLY A 60 11.69 -0.26 -4.99
C GLY A 60 11.48 -0.28 -3.46
N PRO A 61 12.55 0.00 -2.70
CA PRO A 61 12.55 -0.08 -1.24
C PRO A 61 11.52 0.84 -0.56
N ALA A 62 11.32 2.05 -1.10
CA ALA A 62 10.36 3.03 -0.58
C ALA A 62 8.90 2.58 -0.74
N GLY A 63 8.58 1.82 -1.80
CA GLY A 63 7.28 1.17 -1.97
C GLY A 63 7.00 0.14 -0.87
N VAL A 64 7.95 -0.78 -0.66
CA VAL A 64 7.85 -1.83 0.35
C VAL A 64 7.76 -1.24 1.76
N ALA A 65 8.64 -0.30 2.11
CA ALA A 65 8.65 0.38 3.40
C ALA A 65 7.31 1.06 3.70
N ARG A 66 6.80 1.88 2.76
CA ARG A 66 5.51 2.57 2.89
C ARG A 66 4.36 1.58 3.12
N ARG A 67 4.29 0.48 2.37
CA ARG A 67 3.19 -0.47 2.48
C ARG A 67 3.25 -1.27 3.80
N LEU A 68 4.44 -1.67 4.27
CA LEU A 68 4.60 -2.28 5.59
C LEU A 68 4.17 -1.32 6.71
N ILE A 69 4.54 -0.03 6.66
CA ILE A 69 4.14 0.97 7.66
C ILE A 69 2.61 1.19 7.65
N LEU A 70 1.99 1.20 6.47
CA LEU A 70 0.53 1.31 6.35
C LEU A 70 -0.20 0.09 6.96
N LEU A 71 0.33 -1.11 6.74
CA LEU A 71 -0.23 -2.36 7.30
C LEU A 71 -0.04 -2.41 8.83
N LEU A 72 1.06 -1.90 9.37
CA LEU A 72 1.24 -1.69 10.82
C LEU A 72 0.21 -0.69 11.36
N HIS A 73 0.02 0.46 10.72
CA HIS A 73 -0.96 1.46 11.18
C HIS A 73 -2.38 0.89 11.26
N TYR A 74 -2.76 0.09 10.26
CA TYR A 74 -4.07 -0.53 10.17
C TYR A 74 -4.29 -1.72 11.10
N GLY A 75 -3.22 -2.39 11.55
CA GLY A 75 -3.29 -3.55 12.45
C GLY A 75 -3.36 -3.21 13.95
N ILE A 76 -3.14 -1.95 14.33
CA ILE A 76 -3.21 -1.47 15.73
C ILE A 76 -4.66 -1.49 16.24
N ASP A 77 -4.89 -1.99 17.45
CA ASP A 77 -6.16 -1.76 18.15
C ASP A 77 -6.25 -0.31 18.65
N TRP A 78 -6.90 0.52 17.85
CA TRP A 78 -7.21 1.91 18.19
C TRP A 78 -8.32 2.07 19.25
N SER A 79 -8.95 0.99 19.70
CA SER A 79 -10.10 1.01 20.62
C SER A 79 -9.72 0.76 22.08
N GLY A 80 -8.84 -0.22 22.34
CA GLY A 80 -8.38 -0.60 23.69
C GLY A 80 -6.86 -0.76 23.84
N GLY A 81 -6.11 -0.96 22.76
CA GLY A 81 -4.64 -1.12 22.77
C GLY A 81 -3.88 0.12 23.24
N TRP A 82 -2.66 -0.06 23.76
CA TRP A 82 -1.93 1.01 24.46
C TRP A 82 -1.69 2.26 23.58
N VAL A 83 -1.47 2.05 22.28
CA VAL A 83 -1.22 3.10 21.29
C VAL A 83 -2.40 4.08 21.17
N ALA A 84 -3.62 3.66 21.49
CA ALA A 84 -4.80 4.52 21.50
C ALA A 84 -4.67 5.68 22.51
N GLY A 85 -3.91 5.50 23.60
CA GLY A 85 -3.61 6.58 24.56
C GLY A 85 -2.67 7.65 23.99
N TYR A 86 -1.89 7.33 22.96
CA TYR A 86 -0.85 8.20 22.38
C TYR A 86 -1.24 8.80 21.03
N ARG A 87 -2.54 8.76 20.65
CA ARG A 87 -3.08 9.35 19.40
C ARG A 87 -2.56 10.77 19.05
N LYS A 88 -2.22 11.59 20.06
CA LYS A 88 -1.69 12.96 19.88
C LYS A 88 -0.21 13.04 19.48
N THR A 89 0.59 12.02 19.78
CA THR A 89 2.04 11.96 19.50
C THR A 89 2.42 10.73 18.67
N TYR A 90 1.42 10.00 18.16
CA TYR A 90 1.62 8.76 17.43
C TYR A 90 2.45 8.95 16.17
N TRP A 91 2.08 9.91 15.31
CA TRP A 91 2.77 10.16 14.05
C TRP A 91 4.15 10.80 14.25
N ASP A 92 4.30 11.61 15.30
CA ASP A 92 5.42 12.54 15.45
C ASP A 92 6.49 12.02 16.45
N GLN A 93 6.18 10.97 17.21
CA GLN A 93 7.08 10.34 18.19
C GLN A 93 6.96 8.81 18.18
N VAL A 94 5.77 8.26 18.51
CA VAL A 94 5.64 6.83 18.83
C VAL A 94 5.93 5.94 17.62
N LEU A 95 5.38 6.24 16.45
CA LEU A 95 5.63 5.46 15.25
C LEU A 95 7.08 5.62 14.74
N PRO A 96 7.64 6.83 14.52
CA PRO A 96 9.01 6.98 14.03
C PRO A 96 10.06 6.31 14.92
N ASP A 97 9.99 6.49 16.25
CA ASP A 97 10.94 5.87 17.19
C ASP A 97 10.97 4.33 17.03
N ARG A 98 9.79 3.70 16.95
CA ARG A 98 9.63 2.24 16.85
C ARG A 98 10.15 1.72 15.52
N LEU A 99 9.80 2.38 14.42
CA LEU A 99 10.26 2.03 13.08
C LEU A 99 11.80 2.09 12.99
N ILE A 100 12.39 3.22 13.41
CA ILE A 100 13.83 3.49 13.32
C ILE A 100 14.63 2.53 14.22
N VAL A 101 14.29 2.43 15.51
CA VAL A 101 15.04 1.62 16.49
C VAL A 101 15.09 0.15 16.08
N ALA A 102 13.99 -0.40 15.56
CA ALA A 102 13.96 -1.78 15.08
C ALA A 102 14.92 -2.02 13.89
N THR A 103 15.16 -1.04 13.01
CA THR A 103 16.10 -1.22 11.87
C THR A 103 17.57 -1.38 12.31
N TYR A 104 17.91 -0.99 13.54
CA TYR A 104 19.24 -1.18 14.12
C TYR A 104 19.36 -2.48 14.94
N ARG A 105 18.23 -3.13 15.25
CA ARG A 105 18.16 -4.41 15.99
C ARG A 105 17.99 -5.62 15.08
N ALA A 106 17.28 -5.44 13.97
CA ALA A 106 16.93 -6.50 13.03
C ALA A 106 17.89 -6.59 11.84
N ASP A 107 18.18 -7.83 11.45
CA ASP A 107 18.97 -8.24 10.29
C ASP A 107 18.10 -8.54 9.05
N THR A 108 16.81 -8.79 9.27
CA THR A 108 15.84 -9.25 8.27
C THR A 108 14.50 -8.54 8.44
N LEU A 109 13.77 -8.33 7.34
CA LEU A 109 12.44 -7.69 7.41
C LEU A 109 11.45 -8.48 8.27
N ARG A 110 11.53 -9.82 8.27
CA ARG A 110 10.68 -10.69 9.10
C ARG A 110 10.90 -10.43 10.58
N ARG A 111 12.16 -10.26 11.00
CA ARG A 111 12.50 -9.87 12.36
C ARG A 111 12.06 -8.44 12.68
N TRP A 112 12.37 -7.47 11.81
CA TRP A 112 11.95 -6.07 11.98
C TRP A 112 10.44 -5.92 12.15
N TRP A 113 9.67 -6.55 11.26
CA TRP A 113 8.21 -6.58 11.36
C TRP A 113 7.76 -7.20 12.68
N SER A 114 8.35 -8.31 13.09
CA SER A 114 7.97 -8.98 14.34
C SER A 114 8.26 -8.12 15.58
N GLU A 115 9.39 -7.41 15.61
CA GLU A 115 9.74 -6.48 16.68
C GLU A 115 8.77 -5.28 16.71
N VAL A 116 8.54 -4.59 15.57
CA VAL A 116 7.66 -3.40 15.51
C VAL A 116 6.19 -3.77 15.73
N ALA A 117 5.70 -4.87 15.16
CA ALA A 117 4.33 -5.32 15.34
C ALA A 117 4.04 -5.71 16.79
N ALA A 118 4.98 -6.36 17.46
CA ALA A 118 4.87 -6.67 18.89
C ALA A 118 4.90 -5.40 19.76
N GLU A 119 5.83 -4.47 19.50
CA GLU A 119 5.89 -3.21 20.28
C GLU A 119 4.65 -2.33 20.07
N LEU A 120 3.98 -2.37 18.90
CA LEU A 120 2.75 -1.60 18.59
C LEU A 120 1.43 -2.34 18.85
N GLU A 121 1.44 -3.58 19.34
CA GLU A 121 0.26 -4.46 19.44
C GLU A 121 -0.50 -4.65 18.11
N SER A 122 0.21 -4.57 16.98
CA SER A 122 -0.35 -4.54 15.62
C SER A 122 -0.43 -5.94 15.00
N GLN A 123 -1.58 -6.30 14.40
CA GLN A 123 -1.75 -7.57 13.67
C GLN A 123 -2.53 -7.42 12.35
N PRO A 124 -2.16 -8.13 11.26
CA PRO A 124 -2.92 -8.12 10.01
C PRO A 124 -4.33 -8.69 10.18
N ARG A 125 -5.34 -7.90 9.83
CA ARG A 125 -6.75 -8.09 10.24
C ARG A 125 -7.47 -9.21 9.48
N ASN A 126 -7.06 -9.47 8.25
CA ASN A 126 -7.71 -10.41 7.32
C ASN A 126 -6.66 -11.24 6.56
N SER A 127 -7.11 -12.18 5.70
CA SER A 127 -6.21 -13.05 4.92
C SER A 127 -5.37 -12.28 3.91
N ALA A 128 -5.98 -11.35 3.16
CA ALA A 128 -5.27 -10.54 2.16
C ALA A 128 -4.13 -9.72 2.79
N GLU A 129 -4.36 -9.09 3.94
CA GLU A 129 -3.30 -8.37 4.68
C GLU A 129 -2.18 -9.32 5.17
N ARG A 130 -2.49 -10.57 5.55
CA ARG A 130 -1.46 -11.56 5.91
C ARG A 130 -0.64 -12.00 4.70
N GLU A 131 -1.30 -12.28 3.58
CA GLU A 131 -0.67 -12.68 2.32
C GLU A 131 0.20 -11.55 1.76
N GLU A 132 -0.27 -10.30 1.83
CA GLU A 132 0.48 -9.11 1.42
C GLU A 132 1.70 -8.85 2.31
N VAL A 133 1.56 -8.92 3.64
CA VAL A 133 2.72 -8.84 4.55
C VAL A 133 3.73 -9.93 4.21
N GLU A 134 3.30 -11.18 4.02
CA GLU A 134 4.21 -12.30 3.71
C GLU A 134 4.91 -12.13 2.35
N ALA A 135 4.26 -11.51 1.36
CA ALA A 135 4.85 -11.09 0.09
C ALA A 135 5.91 -9.99 0.28
N LEU A 136 5.58 -8.89 0.97
CA LEU A 136 6.49 -7.77 1.24
C LEU A 136 7.73 -8.20 2.03
N LEU A 137 7.56 -9.15 2.96
CA LEU A 137 8.64 -9.76 3.76
C LEU A 137 9.55 -10.74 2.99
N ARG A 138 9.48 -10.75 1.65
CA ARG A 138 10.49 -11.36 0.75
C ARG A 138 11.44 -10.35 0.11
N ALA A 139 11.20 -9.04 0.24
CA ALA A 139 12.07 -8.01 -0.31
C ALA A 139 13.46 -8.01 0.34
N GLU A 140 14.46 -7.47 -0.36
CA GLU A 140 15.81 -7.31 0.18
C GLU A 140 15.81 -6.39 1.41
N ALA A 141 16.30 -6.91 2.54
CA ALA A 141 16.12 -6.23 3.83
C ALA A 141 16.97 -4.96 3.96
N ALA A 142 18.24 -5.01 3.56
CA ALA A 142 19.17 -3.90 3.71
C ALA A 142 18.69 -2.57 3.08
N PRO A 143 18.28 -2.51 1.79
CA PRO A 143 17.82 -1.26 1.20
C PRO A 143 16.47 -0.79 1.77
N VAL A 144 15.54 -1.69 2.10
CA VAL A 144 14.25 -1.33 2.72
C VAL A 144 14.46 -0.73 4.12
N MET A 145 15.33 -1.33 4.93
CA MET A 145 15.71 -0.78 6.25
C MET A 145 16.44 0.56 6.15
N GLU A 146 17.27 0.75 5.13
CA GLU A 146 17.97 2.03 4.94
C GLU A 146 17.00 3.15 4.54
N THR A 147 16.04 2.87 3.66
CA THR A 147 14.95 3.82 3.37
C THR A 147 14.08 4.10 4.59
N ILE A 148 13.80 3.10 5.44
CA ILE A 148 13.07 3.31 6.71
C ILE A 148 13.85 4.22 7.66
N ARG A 149 15.18 4.16 7.71
CA ARG A 149 16.01 5.09 8.53
C ARG A 149 16.04 6.50 7.95
N THR A 150 16.33 6.61 6.66
CA THR A 150 16.72 7.88 6.01
C THR A 150 15.53 8.69 5.49
N GLU A 151 14.42 8.05 5.15
CA GLU A 151 13.20 8.69 4.61
C GLU A 151 12.02 8.64 5.59
N THR A 152 12.23 8.36 6.89
CA THR A 152 11.15 8.15 7.88
C THR A 152 10.03 9.18 7.78
N GLU A 153 10.37 10.48 7.79
CA GLU A 153 9.40 11.58 7.74
C GLU A 153 8.57 11.57 6.44
N ALA A 154 9.22 11.33 5.29
CA ALA A 154 8.56 11.28 3.99
C ALA A 154 7.69 10.01 3.83
N LEU A 155 8.07 8.89 4.43
CA LEU A 155 7.26 7.67 4.51
C LEU A 155 6.02 7.89 5.38
N LEU A 156 6.19 8.52 6.55
CA LEU A 156 5.11 8.80 7.49
C LEU A 156 4.10 9.81 6.93
N LEU A 157 4.56 10.88 6.28
CA LEU A 157 3.70 11.84 5.60
C LEU A 157 2.83 11.17 4.53
N ARG A 158 3.43 10.34 3.66
CA ARG A 158 2.69 9.61 2.62
C ARG A 158 1.69 8.61 3.22
N THR A 159 2.09 7.82 4.22
CA THR A 159 1.18 6.89 4.91
C THR A 159 0.01 7.64 5.56
N ARG A 160 0.27 8.76 6.24
CA ARG A 160 -0.78 9.56 6.88
C ARG A 160 -1.79 10.08 5.86
N ILE A 161 -1.33 10.65 4.74
CA ILE A 161 -2.19 11.09 3.62
C ILE A 161 -3.07 9.92 3.12
N THR A 162 -2.51 8.74 2.90
CA THR A 162 -3.29 7.54 2.53
C THR A 162 -4.33 7.16 3.58
N THR A 163 -3.98 7.19 4.88
CA THR A 163 -4.92 6.81 5.95
C THR A 163 -6.04 7.83 6.17
N ASP A 164 -5.77 9.13 5.98
CA ASP A 164 -6.77 10.17 6.11
C ASP A 164 -7.71 10.20 4.88
N ALA A 165 -7.20 9.95 3.66
CA ALA A 165 -8.02 9.76 2.46
C ALA A 165 -8.94 8.53 2.56
N VAL A 166 -8.41 7.37 2.99
CA VAL A 166 -9.20 6.15 3.21
C VAL A 166 -10.23 6.32 4.35
N ARG A 167 -9.99 7.23 5.30
CA ARG A 167 -11.00 7.61 6.31
C ARG A 167 -12.09 8.50 5.72
N ALA A 168 -11.73 9.48 4.89
CA ALA A 168 -12.69 10.38 4.24
C ALA A 168 -13.66 9.61 3.32
N ALA A 169 -13.15 8.67 2.51
CA ALA A 169 -13.96 7.82 1.62
C ALA A 169 -14.84 6.76 2.33
N ARG A 170 -14.96 6.83 3.67
CA ARG A 170 -15.74 5.91 4.51
C ARG A 170 -16.70 6.63 5.48
N ALA A 171 -16.81 7.96 5.36
CA ALA A 171 -17.61 8.82 6.25
C ALA A 171 -18.95 9.22 5.62
#